data_AF-A0A6C0E8N0-F1
#
_entry.id   AF-A0A6C0E8N0-F1
#
_cell.length_a   1.000
_cell.length_b   1.000
_cell.length_c   1.000
_cell.angle_alpha   90.00
_cell.angle_beta   90.00
_cell.angle_gamma   90.00
#
_symmetry.space_group_name_H-M   'P 1'
#
loop_
_entity.id
_entity.type
_entity.pdbx_description
1 polymer ?
#
loop_
_entity_poly.entity_id
_entity_poly.type
_entity_poly.pdbx_seq_one_letter_code
_entity_poly.pdbx_strand_id
1 'polypeptide(L)'
;MYCLTNLLKPDSTNNSDVKIINYDNETSIETFKNVINLLSYNRNGYDKIYISFGSKLTDTFIKFDSPEKKRNKKFLSNSTEQMMPVFIKTSESDTRILCVVIDNFENEHNINKNMVLLESEQKPNIDIVIYDKFCSQPFLSELIKYFVKLFILFDLNQKNVMICNYVNYNNKTTNEIDLYSQKMIPETIQKVLDNPEFEKYTYCFYQWFGYKFYFYNFIYNYKIIELLASVNNNWLSDFEIFVKQLIYDHDETVFINNDSTKKQKIMLTDPKMLLVMDNVYDITSDCSYKYEIATSLRKYFYEHGQLELSYD
;
A
#
# COMPACT_ATOMS: atom_id res chain seq x y z
N MET A 1 16.16 14.70 32.23
CA MET A 1 15.48 13.63 32.99
C MET A 1 14.19 14.21 33.56
N TYR A 2 13.15 14.28 32.72
CA TYR A 2 11.80 14.70 33.11
C TYR A 2 10.87 13.52 32.81
N CYS A 3 10.11 13.11 33.83
CA CYS A 3 9.22 11.95 33.82
C CYS A 3 8.19 12.01 32.67
N LEU A 4 8.34 11.10 31.71
CA LEU A 4 7.40 10.81 30.61
C LEU A 4 6.23 9.90 31.02
N THR A 5 6.06 9.62 32.32
CA THR A 5 5.14 8.57 32.82
C THR A 5 3.66 8.97 32.87
N ASN A 6 3.28 10.20 32.48
CA ASN A 6 1.90 10.69 32.64
C ASN A 6 1.11 10.93 31.34
N LEU A 7 1.70 10.74 30.16
CA LEU A 7 0.98 10.89 28.86
C LEU A 7 0.54 9.56 28.24
N LEU A 8 0.90 8.44 28.86
CA LEU A 8 0.40 7.12 28.55
C LEU A 8 0.14 6.43 29.88
N LYS A 9 -1.00 6.69 30.52
CA LYS A 9 -1.53 5.66 31.41
C LYS A 9 -1.95 4.51 30.49
N PRO A 10 -1.29 3.34 30.52
CA PRO A 10 -1.91 2.16 29.95
C PRO A 10 -3.20 1.98 30.76
N ASP A 11 -4.35 2.04 30.09
CA ASP A 11 -5.52 1.40 30.67
C ASP A 11 -5.14 -0.07 30.80
N SER A 12 -4.86 -0.48 32.04
CA SER A 12 -4.39 -1.81 32.43
C SER A 12 -5.45 -2.92 32.20
N THR A 13 -6.37 -2.69 31.26
CA THR A 13 -7.48 -3.59 30.93
C THR A 13 -7.70 -3.78 29.42
N ASN A 14 -6.97 -3.12 28.52
CA ASN A 14 -7.07 -3.38 27.07
C ASN A 14 -5.76 -3.93 26.51
N ASN A 15 -5.71 -5.25 26.34
CA ASN A 15 -4.70 -6.01 25.60
C ASN A 15 -4.73 -5.77 24.06
N SER A 16 -5.26 -4.64 23.58
CA SER A 16 -5.23 -4.33 22.14
C SER A 16 -3.93 -3.61 21.79
N ASP A 17 -3.04 -4.30 21.08
CA ASP A 17 -1.73 -3.76 20.63
C ASP A 17 -1.85 -2.73 19.48
N VAL A 18 -3.08 -2.35 19.08
CA VAL A 18 -3.31 -1.25 18.12
C VAL A 18 -3.16 0.08 18.85
N LYS A 19 -2.16 0.87 18.48
CA LYS A 19 -1.93 2.19 19.08
C LYS A 19 -2.49 3.28 18.20
N ILE A 20 -3.58 3.90 18.64
CA ILE A 20 -4.16 5.05 17.96
C ILE A 20 -3.53 6.34 18.46
N ILE A 21 -3.24 7.21 17.51
CA ILE A 21 -2.74 8.54 17.73
C ILE A 21 -3.77 9.49 17.10
N ASN A 22 -4.85 9.73 17.86
CA ASN A 22 -5.95 10.60 17.46
C ASN A 22 -5.62 12.03 17.87
N TYR A 23 -5.50 12.92 16.91
CA TYR A 23 -5.15 14.30 17.18
C TYR A 23 -6.02 15.26 16.40
N ASP A 24 -6.87 15.98 17.14
CA ASP A 24 -7.23 17.35 16.80
C ASP A 24 -5.95 18.11 16.39
N ASN A 25 -6.10 19.13 15.53
CA ASN A 25 -5.01 19.90 14.89
C ASN A 25 -3.84 20.36 15.79
N GLU A 26 -3.95 20.26 17.12
CA GLU A 26 -2.98 20.68 18.12
C GLU A 26 -1.82 19.72 18.36
N THR A 27 -1.92 18.43 18.05
CA THR A 27 -0.82 17.55 18.44
C THR A 27 0.28 17.47 17.40
N SER A 28 1.50 17.57 17.92
CA SER A 28 2.71 17.65 17.12
C SER A 28 3.09 16.29 16.54
N ILE A 29 3.71 16.34 15.36
CA ILE A 29 4.43 15.22 14.75
C ILE A 29 5.46 14.59 15.70
N GLU A 30 5.94 15.33 16.70
CA GLU A 30 6.87 14.82 17.71
C GLU A 30 6.24 13.76 18.61
N THR A 31 4.97 13.93 19.00
CA THR A 31 4.30 12.90 19.79
C THR A 31 4.10 11.63 18.98
N PHE A 32 3.74 11.77 17.70
CA PHE A 32 3.66 10.65 16.76
C PHE A 32 5.01 9.89 16.68
N LYS A 33 6.12 10.62 16.47
CA LYS A 33 7.47 10.04 16.45
C LYS A 33 7.82 9.33 17.76
N ASN A 34 7.45 9.90 18.90
CA ASN A 34 7.72 9.30 20.20
C ASN A 34 6.99 7.96 20.42
N VAL A 35 5.75 7.84 19.95
CA VAL A 35 5.03 6.56 20.02
C VAL A 35 5.69 5.50 19.14
N ILE A 36 6.07 5.86 17.91
CA ILE A 36 6.78 4.94 17.00
C ILE A 36 8.14 4.54 17.59
N ASN A 37 8.89 5.47 18.16
CA ASN A 37 10.17 5.19 18.84
C ASN A 37 9.99 4.25 20.03
N LEU A 38 8.96 4.45 20.86
CA LEU A 38 8.66 3.60 22.01
C LEU A 38 8.29 2.18 21.57
N LEU A 39 7.44 2.05 20.55
CA LEU A 39 7.09 0.75 19.98
C LEU A 39 8.33 0.05 19.42
N SER A 40 9.13 0.78 18.64
CA SER A 40 10.38 0.26 18.08
C SER A 40 11.34 -0.22 19.17
N TYR A 41 11.48 0.52 20.26
CA TYR A 41 12.30 0.11 21.41
C TYR A 41 11.78 -1.19 22.03
N ASN A 42 10.47 -1.29 22.27
CA ASN A 42 9.87 -2.48 22.88
C ASN A 42 9.96 -3.73 22.00
N ARG A 43 9.96 -3.56 20.66
CA ARG A 43 10.12 -4.65 19.70
C ARG A 43 11.58 -4.98 19.37
N ASN A 44 12.55 -4.22 19.88
CA ASN A 44 13.95 -4.24 19.44
C ASN A 44 14.12 -4.01 17.93
N GLY A 45 13.37 -3.05 17.38
CA GLY A 45 13.29 -2.76 15.95
C GLY A 45 12.24 -3.57 15.22
N TYR A 46 12.11 -3.32 13.92
CA TYR A 46 11.18 -3.99 13.02
C TYR A 46 11.94 -4.66 11.88
N ASP A 47 11.34 -5.69 11.31
CA ASP A 47 11.87 -6.40 10.14
C ASP A 47 11.24 -5.87 8.85
N LYS A 48 9.99 -5.38 8.92
CA LYS A 48 9.26 -4.76 7.81
C LYS A 48 8.50 -3.52 8.27
N ILE A 49 8.39 -2.53 7.38
CA ILE A 49 7.58 -1.32 7.63
C ILE A 49 6.68 -1.03 6.42
N TYR A 50 5.39 -0.90 6.69
CA TYR A 50 4.37 -0.51 5.73
C TYR A 50 3.72 0.80 6.17
N ILE A 51 3.61 1.76 5.25
CA ILE A 51 3.02 3.08 5.50
C ILE A 51 1.97 3.35 4.43
N SER A 52 0.71 3.59 4.80
CA SER A 52 -0.36 3.97 3.89
C SER A 52 -0.82 5.41 4.11
N PHE A 53 -1.01 6.13 3.01
CA PHE A 53 -1.63 7.45 2.97
C PHE A 53 -2.97 7.39 2.24
N GLY A 54 -4.03 7.97 2.82
CA GLY A 54 -5.32 8.11 2.13
C GLY A 54 -6.11 6.81 1.96
N SER A 55 -5.99 5.88 2.92
CA SER A 55 -6.56 4.52 2.83
C SER A 55 -7.85 4.31 3.61
N LYS A 56 -8.43 5.37 4.20
CA LYS A 56 -9.65 5.26 5.02
C LYS A 56 -10.81 4.67 4.24
N LEU A 57 -11.63 3.87 4.91
CA LEU A 57 -12.89 3.40 4.37
C LEU A 57 -13.93 4.53 4.30
N THR A 58 -14.12 5.08 3.10
CA THR A 58 -15.22 6.00 2.79
C THR A 58 -16.52 5.23 2.56
N ASP A 59 -16.53 4.35 1.56
CA ASP A 59 -17.69 3.55 1.15
C ASP A 59 -17.40 2.05 1.26
N THR A 60 -18.34 1.29 1.83
CA THR A 60 -18.25 -0.18 1.91
C THR A 60 -18.27 -0.84 0.53
N PHE A 61 -18.98 -0.22 -0.41
CA PHE A 61 -19.14 -0.73 -1.76
C PHE A 61 -18.82 0.34 -2.78
N ILE A 62 -18.10 -0.06 -3.82
CA ILE A 62 -17.81 0.79 -4.97
C ILE A 62 -18.50 0.28 -6.21
N LYS A 63 -18.60 1.15 -7.21
CA LYS A 63 -19.09 0.82 -8.56
C LYS A 63 -18.09 1.32 -9.57
N PHE A 64 -17.88 0.53 -10.62
CA PHE A 64 -17.04 0.92 -11.74
C PHE A 64 -17.89 1.30 -12.94
N ASP A 65 -17.47 2.34 -13.67
CA ASP A 65 -18.12 2.76 -14.92
C ASP A 65 -17.71 1.88 -16.11
N SER A 66 -16.53 1.25 -16.01
CA SER A 66 -15.91 0.37 -17.00
C SER A 66 -15.27 -0.84 -16.31
N PRO A 67 -15.32 -2.05 -16.91
CA PRO A 67 -15.95 -2.38 -18.19
C PRO A 67 -17.48 -2.38 -18.13
N GLU A 68 -18.16 -2.21 -19.27
CA GLU A 68 -19.62 -2.11 -19.35
C GLU A 68 -20.34 -3.31 -18.73
N LYS A 69 -19.82 -4.54 -18.92
CA LYS A 69 -20.35 -5.78 -18.30
C LYS A 69 -20.37 -5.75 -16.77
N LYS A 70 -19.57 -4.90 -16.14
CA LYS A 70 -19.46 -4.75 -14.67
C LYS A 70 -20.10 -3.44 -14.19
N ARG A 71 -20.59 -2.59 -15.11
CA ARG A 71 -21.31 -1.35 -14.80
C ARG A 71 -22.52 -1.67 -13.92
N ASN A 72 -22.76 -0.83 -12.92
CA ASN A 72 -23.83 -0.96 -11.91
C ASN A 72 -23.70 -2.11 -10.90
N LYS A 73 -22.73 -3.03 -11.04
CA LYS A 73 -22.44 -4.02 -9.99
C LYS A 73 -21.74 -3.34 -8.82
N LYS A 74 -22.09 -3.77 -7.60
CA LYS A 74 -21.41 -3.36 -6.37
C LYS A 74 -20.26 -4.31 -6.09
N PHE A 75 -19.09 -3.77 -5.82
CA PHE A 75 -17.91 -4.51 -5.39
C PHE A 75 -17.54 -4.05 -3.99
N LEU A 76 -16.99 -4.94 -3.17
CA LEU A 76 -16.44 -4.55 -1.88
C LEU A 76 -15.29 -3.55 -2.10
N SER A 77 -15.23 -2.55 -1.24
CA SER A 77 -14.06 -1.67 -1.18
C SER A 77 -12.85 -2.46 -0.69
N ASN A 78 -11.67 -2.11 -1.20
CA ASN A 78 -10.41 -2.65 -0.73
C ASN A 78 -9.73 -1.77 0.33
N SER A 79 -10.44 -0.81 0.93
CA SER A 79 -9.87 0.11 1.93
C SER A 79 -9.19 -0.62 3.10
N THR A 80 -9.71 -1.77 3.53
CA THR A 80 -9.05 -2.59 4.57
C THR A 80 -7.67 -3.05 4.10
N GLU A 81 -7.55 -3.53 2.87
CA GLU A 81 -6.28 -3.94 2.26
C GLU A 81 -5.39 -2.75 1.92
N GLN A 82 -5.94 -1.56 1.68
CA GLN A 82 -5.15 -0.34 1.56
C GLN A 82 -4.53 0.06 2.90
N MET A 83 -5.27 -0.06 4.01
CA MET A 83 -4.76 0.20 5.36
C MET A 83 -3.76 -0.86 5.82
N MET A 84 -4.04 -2.14 5.54
CA MET A 84 -3.18 -3.27 5.88
C MET A 84 -3.29 -4.36 4.80
N PRO A 85 -2.36 -4.42 3.83
CA PRO A 85 -2.41 -5.38 2.73
C PRO A 85 -2.35 -6.84 3.17
N VAL A 86 -2.85 -7.75 2.35
CA VAL A 86 -2.84 -9.20 2.62
C VAL A 86 -1.41 -9.72 2.81
N PHE A 87 -0.42 -9.23 2.07
CA PHE A 87 0.98 -9.61 2.27
C PHE A 87 1.56 -9.19 3.64
N ILE A 88 1.01 -8.14 4.28
CA ILE A 88 1.34 -7.78 5.67
C ILE A 88 0.66 -8.75 6.61
N LYS A 89 -0.65 -8.98 6.41
CA LYS A 89 -1.45 -9.91 7.22
C LYS A 89 -0.89 -11.32 7.19
N THR A 90 -0.36 -11.79 6.06
CA THR A 90 0.08 -13.18 5.85
C THR A 90 1.56 -13.41 6.15
N SER A 91 2.30 -12.38 6.55
CA SER A 91 3.71 -12.52 6.93
C SER A 91 3.91 -13.48 8.11
N GLU A 92 5.11 -14.09 8.15
CA GLU A 92 5.50 -15.05 9.18
C GLU A 92 5.38 -14.47 10.59
N SER A 93 4.96 -15.29 11.56
CA SER A 93 4.69 -14.84 12.94
C SER A 93 5.93 -14.34 13.69
N ASP A 94 7.14 -14.68 13.22
CA ASP A 94 8.40 -14.22 13.79
C ASP A 94 8.89 -12.89 13.16
N THR A 95 8.21 -12.39 12.12
CA THR A 95 8.51 -11.12 11.47
C THR A 95 7.81 -9.99 12.21
N ARG A 96 8.58 -9.04 12.76
CA ARG A 96 8.05 -7.85 13.44
C ARG A 96 7.72 -6.78 12.42
N ILE A 97 6.47 -6.33 12.40
CA ILE A 97 5.98 -5.40 11.38
C ILE A 97 5.43 -4.16 12.04
N LEU A 98 5.80 -3.00 11.52
CA LEU A 98 5.13 -1.73 11.79
C LEU A 98 4.22 -1.38 10.62
N CYS A 99 2.92 -1.28 10.88
CA CYS A 99 1.91 -0.84 9.93
C CYS A 99 1.41 0.54 10.33
N VAL A 100 1.63 1.56 9.50
CA VAL A 100 1.26 2.94 9.78
C VAL A 100 0.18 3.39 8.80
N VAL A 101 -0.95 3.86 9.31
CA VAL A 101 -2.08 4.36 8.52
C VAL A 101 -2.25 5.84 8.77
N ILE A 102 -2.15 6.66 7.72
CA ILE A 102 -2.25 8.12 7.80
C ILE A 102 -3.36 8.59 6.87
N ASP A 103 -4.35 9.26 7.42
CA ASP A 103 -5.44 9.84 6.64
C ASP A 103 -6.08 11.00 7.42
N ASN A 104 -6.90 11.80 6.77
CA ASN A 104 -7.81 12.73 7.42
C ASN A 104 -9.14 12.02 7.65
N PHE A 105 -9.38 11.54 8.87
CA PHE A 105 -10.62 10.83 9.21
C PHE A 105 -11.79 11.77 9.48
N GLU A 106 -11.55 13.08 9.60
CA GLU A 106 -12.53 14.18 9.80
C GLU A 106 -13.25 14.16 11.15
N ASN A 107 -13.57 12.99 11.70
CA ASN A 107 -14.28 12.84 12.97
C ASN A 107 -13.99 11.47 13.62
N GLU A 108 -14.28 11.40 14.92
CA GLU A 108 -14.06 10.21 15.75
C GLU A 108 -14.83 8.98 15.26
N HIS A 109 -16.04 9.15 14.70
CA HIS A 109 -16.83 8.04 14.18
C HIS A 109 -16.12 7.32 13.03
N ASN A 110 -15.54 8.08 12.10
CA ASN A 110 -14.77 7.53 10.98
C ASN A 110 -13.50 6.83 11.45
N ILE A 111 -12.79 7.38 12.44
CA ILE A 111 -11.61 6.71 13.04
C ILE A 111 -12.04 5.37 13.65
N ASN A 112 -13.05 5.37 14.52
CA ASN A 112 -13.53 4.18 15.21
C ASN A 112 -14.01 3.09 14.23
N LYS A 113 -14.70 3.49 13.16
CA LYS A 113 -15.11 2.56 12.08
C LYS A 113 -13.91 1.85 11.45
N ASN A 114 -12.83 2.57 11.17
CA ASN A 114 -11.63 1.99 10.55
C ASN A 114 -10.79 1.19 11.56
N MET A 115 -10.78 1.59 12.83
CA MET A 115 -10.16 0.82 13.91
C MET A 115 -10.76 -0.58 14.04
N VAL A 116 -12.09 -0.68 14.09
CA VAL A 116 -12.79 -1.97 14.24
C VAL A 116 -12.39 -2.94 13.11
N LEU A 117 -12.19 -2.42 11.89
CA LEU A 117 -11.72 -3.23 10.77
C LEU A 117 -10.28 -3.75 11.01
N LEU A 118 -9.38 -2.88 11.46
CA LEU A 118 -7.98 -3.24 11.70
C LEU A 118 -7.80 -4.17 12.91
N GLU A 119 -8.56 -3.96 13.98
CA GLU A 119 -8.56 -4.82 15.16
C GLU A 119 -8.99 -6.25 14.82
N SER A 120 -9.99 -6.40 13.92
CA SER A 120 -10.45 -7.73 13.49
C SER A 120 -9.41 -8.52 12.69
N GLU A 121 -8.40 -7.84 12.15
CA GLU A 121 -7.35 -8.39 11.30
C GLU A 121 -5.98 -8.46 12.02
N GLN A 122 -5.94 -8.05 13.29
CA GLN A 122 -4.70 -7.85 14.04
C GLN A 122 -3.97 -9.17 14.32
N LYS A 123 -2.63 -9.12 14.26
CA LYS A 123 -1.75 -10.21 14.68
C LYS A 123 -0.73 -9.73 15.72
N PRO A 124 -0.26 -10.60 16.65
CA PRO A 124 0.67 -10.21 17.71
C PRO A 124 2.02 -9.66 17.25
N ASN A 125 2.43 -9.96 16.01
CA ASN A 125 3.68 -9.53 15.41
C ASN A 125 3.56 -8.23 14.60
N ILE A 126 2.36 -7.63 14.54
CA ILE A 126 2.08 -6.41 13.79
C ILE A 126 1.65 -5.32 14.76
N ASP A 127 2.49 -4.28 14.89
CA ASP A 127 2.10 -3.06 15.56
C ASP A 127 1.43 -2.13 14.56
N ILE A 128 0.18 -1.74 14.85
CA ILE A 128 -0.62 -0.87 13.98
C ILE A 128 -0.68 0.52 14.62
N VAL A 129 -0.31 1.54 13.87
CA VAL A 129 -0.41 2.95 14.27
C VAL A 129 -1.27 3.73 13.30
N ILE A 130 -2.37 4.29 13.79
CA ILE A 130 -3.25 5.17 13.03
C ILE A 130 -2.96 6.61 13.42
N TYR A 131 -2.75 7.48 12.43
CA TYR A 131 -2.53 8.90 12.63
C TYR A 131 -3.53 9.72 11.82
N ASP A 132 -4.47 10.37 12.52
CA ASP A 132 -5.41 11.29 11.90
C ASP A 132 -4.71 12.62 11.58
N LYS A 133 -4.34 12.80 10.32
CA LYS A 133 -3.66 14.01 9.86
C LYS A 133 -3.91 14.29 8.38
N PHE A 134 -4.30 15.53 8.10
CA PHE A 134 -4.26 16.05 6.73
C PHE A 134 -2.83 16.11 6.20
N CYS A 135 -2.60 15.49 5.04
CA CYS A 135 -1.30 15.43 4.40
C CYS A 135 -0.96 16.77 3.70
N SER A 136 -0.22 17.64 4.39
CA SER A 136 0.38 18.84 3.78
C SER A 136 1.84 18.60 3.36
N GLN A 137 2.36 19.42 2.45
CA GLN A 137 3.73 19.29 1.97
C GLN A 137 4.79 19.36 3.10
N PRO A 138 4.73 20.31 4.07
CA PRO A 138 5.70 20.36 5.18
C PRO A 138 5.63 19.11 6.06
N PHE A 139 4.41 18.66 6.36
CA PHE A 139 4.18 17.46 7.16
C PHE A 139 4.77 16.21 6.51
N LEU A 140 4.42 15.96 5.24
CA LEU A 140 4.95 14.82 4.48
C LEU A 140 6.47 14.88 4.39
N SER A 141 7.03 16.07 4.13
CA SER A 141 8.48 16.23 4.02
C SER A 141 9.21 15.85 5.31
N GLU A 142 8.68 16.25 6.46
CA GLU A 142 9.25 15.92 7.77
C GLU A 142 9.03 14.44 8.12
N LEU A 143 7.84 13.92 7.83
CA LEU A 143 7.46 12.55 8.16
C LEU A 143 8.26 11.52 7.38
N ILE A 144 8.40 11.70 6.06
CA ILE A 144 9.18 10.77 5.22
C ILE A 144 10.65 10.79 5.62
N LYS A 145 11.23 11.96 5.91
CA LYS A 145 12.60 12.05 6.45
C LYS A 145 12.76 11.27 7.75
N TYR A 146 11.78 11.33 8.64
CA TYR A 146 11.78 10.57 9.89
C TYR A 146 11.77 9.06 9.62
N PHE A 147 10.87 8.58 8.78
CA PHE A 147 10.79 7.16 8.46
C PHE A 147 12.04 6.63 7.76
N VAL A 148 12.61 7.38 6.81
CA VAL A 148 13.87 6.95 6.18
C VAL A 148 15.00 6.84 7.20
N LYS A 149 15.09 7.76 8.16
CA LYS A 149 16.05 7.64 9.27
C LYS A 149 15.80 6.41 10.13
N LEU A 150 14.55 6.03 10.37
CA LEU A 150 14.23 4.77 11.03
C LEU A 150 14.65 3.56 10.20
N PHE A 151 14.42 3.59 8.89
CA PHE A 151 14.83 2.49 8.00
C PHE A 151 16.33 2.27 8.06
N ILE A 152 17.12 3.36 8.05
CA ILE A 152 18.57 3.32 8.22
C ILE A 152 18.95 2.79 9.60
N LEU A 153 18.31 3.27 10.66
CA LEU A 153 18.58 2.86 12.04
C LEU A 153 18.38 1.35 12.25
N PHE A 154 17.37 0.76 11.62
CA PHE A 154 17.08 -0.67 11.69
C PHE A 154 17.73 -1.50 10.59
N ASP A 155 18.57 -0.87 9.75
CA ASP A 155 19.19 -1.48 8.56
C ASP A 155 18.21 -2.25 7.66
N LEU A 156 17.03 -1.67 7.41
CA LEU A 156 16.02 -2.33 6.60
C LEU A 156 16.48 -2.48 5.15
N ASN A 157 16.24 -3.65 4.57
CA ASN A 157 16.33 -3.80 3.13
C ASN A 157 15.18 -3.00 2.48
N GLN A 158 15.47 -2.39 1.32
CA GLN A 158 14.46 -1.68 0.54
C GLN A 158 13.21 -2.53 0.24
N LYS A 159 13.39 -3.84 0.01
CA LYS A 159 12.32 -4.79 -0.24
C LYS A 159 11.42 -5.07 0.97
N ASN A 160 11.83 -4.67 2.18
CA ASN A 160 11.06 -4.80 3.41
C ASN A 160 10.32 -3.52 3.80
N VAL A 161 10.36 -2.50 2.94
CA VAL A 161 9.76 -1.19 3.19
C VAL A 161 8.85 -0.81 2.04
N MET A 162 7.64 -0.36 2.37
CA MET A 162 6.68 0.12 1.38
C MET A 162 5.93 1.34 1.89
N ILE A 163 5.99 2.42 1.11
CA ILE A 163 5.26 3.66 1.33
C ILE A 163 4.21 3.76 0.23
N CYS A 164 2.94 3.63 0.57
CA CYS A 164 1.84 3.61 -0.39
C CYS A 164 0.97 4.87 -0.28
N ASN A 165 0.71 5.51 -1.42
CA ASN A 165 -0.31 6.54 -1.55
C ASN A 165 -1.56 5.97 -2.23
N TYR A 166 -2.69 6.07 -1.54
CA TYR A 166 -4.03 5.70 -2.02
C TYR A 166 -4.91 6.92 -2.29
N VAL A 167 -4.38 8.15 -2.11
CA VAL A 167 -5.08 9.36 -2.55
C VAL A 167 -5.10 9.39 -4.08
N ASN A 168 -6.20 8.91 -4.64
CA ASN A 168 -6.51 8.92 -6.06
C ASN A 168 -8.02 9.05 -6.21
N TYR A 169 -8.48 10.21 -6.65
CA TYR A 169 -9.90 10.47 -6.79
C TYR A 169 -10.37 9.97 -8.15
N ASN A 170 -11.59 9.42 -8.20
CA ASN A 170 -12.21 9.08 -9.47
C ASN A 170 -12.25 10.32 -10.38
N ASN A 171 -12.12 10.13 -11.70
CA ASN A 171 -12.15 11.17 -12.75
C ASN A 171 -13.39 12.10 -12.72
N LYS A 172 -14.34 11.87 -11.80
CA LYS A 172 -15.53 12.68 -11.57
C LYS A 172 -15.35 13.75 -10.49
N THR A 173 -14.29 13.72 -9.70
CA THR A 173 -14.07 14.73 -8.66
C THR A 173 -13.68 16.07 -9.26
N THR A 174 -14.40 17.13 -8.90
CA THR A 174 -14.14 18.51 -9.33
C THR A 174 -13.60 19.38 -8.20
N ASN A 175 -13.35 18.81 -7.02
CA ASN A 175 -12.83 19.53 -5.86
C ASN A 175 -11.34 19.84 -6.08
N GLU A 176 -11.00 21.13 -6.12
CA GLU A 176 -9.64 21.59 -6.36
C GLU A 176 -8.66 21.16 -5.26
N ILE A 177 -9.12 21.04 -4.01
CA ILE A 177 -8.27 20.60 -2.88
C ILE A 177 -7.89 19.13 -3.06
N ASP A 178 -8.83 18.31 -3.51
CA ASP A 178 -8.63 16.88 -3.77
C ASP A 178 -7.68 16.69 -4.95
N LEU A 179 -7.91 17.41 -6.05
CA LEU A 179 -7.03 17.39 -7.23
C LEU A 179 -5.61 17.88 -6.90
N TYR A 180 -5.49 18.92 -6.07
CA TYR A 180 -4.20 19.40 -5.59
C TYR A 180 -3.49 18.33 -4.75
N SER A 181 -4.21 17.69 -3.82
CA SER A 181 -3.66 16.67 -2.93
C SER A 181 -3.18 15.44 -3.70
N GLN A 182 -3.96 14.99 -4.69
CA GLN A 182 -3.61 13.88 -5.58
C GLN A 182 -2.29 14.11 -6.33
N LYS A 183 -1.95 15.36 -6.65
CA LYS A 183 -0.67 15.72 -7.28
C LYS A 183 0.44 15.97 -6.25
N MET A 184 0.14 16.75 -5.22
CA MET A 184 1.13 17.24 -4.25
C MET A 184 1.74 16.11 -3.41
N ILE A 185 0.93 15.14 -2.98
CA ILE A 185 1.38 14.04 -2.12
C ILE A 185 2.49 13.21 -2.80
N PRO A 186 2.28 12.63 -4.00
CA PRO A 186 3.32 11.82 -4.63
C PRO A 186 4.57 12.61 -4.97
N GLU A 187 4.44 13.83 -5.49
CA GLU A 187 5.57 14.71 -5.78
C GLU A 187 6.41 15.03 -4.54
N THR A 188 5.74 15.30 -3.40
CA THR A 188 6.42 15.62 -2.15
C THR A 188 7.17 14.41 -1.59
N ILE A 189 6.53 13.24 -1.55
CA ILE A 189 7.15 12.02 -1.02
C ILE A 189 8.36 11.64 -1.89
N GLN A 190 8.20 11.57 -3.21
CA GLN A 190 9.28 11.17 -4.10
C GLN A 190 10.45 12.16 -4.07
N LYS A 191 10.18 13.48 -3.98
CA LYS A 191 11.22 14.50 -3.85
C LYS A 191 12.08 14.31 -2.60
N VAL A 192 11.50 13.86 -1.50
CA VAL A 192 12.29 13.52 -0.29
C VAL A 192 13.15 12.30 -0.57
N LEU A 193 12.58 11.24 -1.13
CA LEU A 193 13.26 9.96 -1.40
C LEU A 193 14.34 10.05 -2.48
N ASP A 194 14.27 11.03 -3.37
CA ASP A 194 15.31 11.33 -4.38
C ASP A 194 16.51 12.09 -3.79
N ASN A 195 16.48 12.45 -2.50
CA ASN A 195 17.67 13.00 -1.84
C ASN A 195 18.80 11.96 -1.84
N PRO A 196 20.03 12.31 -2.24
CA PRO A 196 21.17 11.39 -2.21
C PRO A 196 21.44 10.73 -0.86
N GLU A 197 21.11 11.38 0.26
CA GLU A 197 21.18 10.79 1.61
C GLU A 197 20.31 9.53 1.75
N PHE A 198 19.26 9.40 0.93
CA PHE A 198 18.23 8.38 1.01
C PHE A 198 18.19 7.43 -0.20
N GLU A 199 19.26 7.40 -1.01
CA GLU A 199 19.32 6.64 -2.27
C GLU A 199 18.86 5.18 -2.16
N LYS A 200 19.19 4.50 -1.03
CA LYS A 200 18.78 3.11 -0.74
C LYS A 200 17.26 2.90 -0.76
N TYR A 201 16.47 3.94 -0.48
CA TYR A 201 15.00 3.85 -0.34
C TYR A 201 14.25 4.60 -1.43
N THR A 202 14.95 5.04 -2.47
CA THR A 202 14.39 5.85 -3.56
C THR A 202 13.26 5.16 -4.33
N TYR A 203 13.21 3.83 -4.36
CA TYR A 203 12.12 3.06 -4.96
C TYR A 203 11.20 2.39 -3.91
N CYS A 204 11.08 2.94 -2.69
CA CYS A 204 10.12 2.45 -1.69
C CYS A 204 8.72 3.09 -1.82
N PHE A 205 8.52 4.05 -2.74
CA PHE A 205 7.25 4.75 -2.89
C PHE A 205 6.38 4.15 -3.99
N TYR A 206 5.13 3.88 -3.62
CA TYR A 206 4.12 3.22 -4.43
C TYR A 206 2.85 4.05 -4.50
N GLN A 207 2.21 4.01 -5.66
CA GLN A 207 0.97 4.70 -5.93
C GLN A 207 -0.10 3.70 -6.33
N TRP A 208 -1.31 3.93 -5.83
CA TRP A 208 -2.48 3.16 -6.21
C TRP A 208 -3.03 3.56 -7.57
N PHE A 209 -3.40 2.58 -8.41
CA PHE A 209 -3.97 2.80 -9.74
C PHE A 209 -5.36 3.48 -9.73
N GLY A 210 -6.02 3.54 -8.58
CA GLY A 210 -7.30 4.20 -8.42
C GLY A 210 -8.48 3.33 -8.83
N TYR A 211 -9.59 3.99 -9.14
CA TYR A 211 -10.89 3.37 -9.46
C TYR A 211 -10.96 2.75 -10.88
N LYS A 212 -9.90 2.07 -11.31
CA LYS A 212 -9.84 1.31 -12.56
C LYS A 212 -10.07 -0.17 -12.27
N PHE A 213 -11.14 -0.75 -12.81
CA PHE A 213 -11.59 -2.10 -12.44
C PHE A 213 -10.48 -3.17 -12.41
N TYR A 214 -9.70 -3.29 -13.48
CA TYR A 214 -8.64 -4.31 -13.58
C TYR A 214 -7.40 -4.04 -12.73
N PHE A 215 -7.25 -2.82 -12.21
CA PHE A 215 -6.11 -2.41 -11.41
C PHE A 215 -6.51 -1.99 -10.00
N TYR A 216 -7.77 -2.24 -9.63
CA TYR A 216 -8.33 -1.69 -8.40
C TYR A 216 -7.55 -2.14 -7.17
N ASN A 217 -6.99 -3.35 -7.18
CA ASN A 217 -6.19 -3.88 -6.07
C ASN A 217 -4.68 -3.69 -6.27
N PHE A 218 -4.26 -3.00 -7.34
CA PHE A 218 -2.86 -2.92 -7.69
C PHE A 218 -2.25 -1.59 -7.26
N ILE A 219 -1.01 -1.66 -6.80
CA ILE A 219 -0.13 -0.53 -6.55
C ILE A 219 1.10 -0.66 -7.44
N TYR A 220 1.69 0.46 -7.84
CA TYR A 220 2.87 0.49 -8.69
C TYR A 220 3.97 1.36 -8.10
N ASN A 221 5.23 1.01 -8.37
CA ASN A 221 6.36 1.84 -7.98
C ASN A 221 6.32 3.19 -8.72
N TYR A 222 6.18 4.28 -7.98
CA TYR A 222 5.94 5.60 -8.56
C TYR A 222 7.09 6.04 -9.47
N LYS A 223 8.34 5.90 -9.02
CA LYS A 223 9.52 6.34 -9.77
C LYS A 223 9.74 5.55 -11.07
N ILE A 224 9.56 4.22 -11.02
CA ILE A 224 9.70 3.38 -12.21
C ILE A 224 8.65 3.73 -13.26
N ILE A 225 7.41 3.95 -12.83
CA ILE A 225 6.33 4.29 -13.74
C ILE A 225 6.48 5.69 -14.32
N GLU A 226 6.90 6.69 -13.55
CA GLU A 226 7.21 8.03 -14.07
C GLU A 226 8.31 7.98 -15.15
N LEU A 227 9.36 7.18 -14.92
CA LEU A 227 10.41 6.95 -15.91
C LEU A 227 9.83 6.32 -17.19
N LEU A 228 8.99 5.29 -17.07
CA LEU A 228 8.37 4.64 -18.22
C LEU A 228 7.40 5.55 -18.98
N ALA A 229 6.59 6.31 -18.26
CA ALA A 229 5.65 7.27 -18.84
C ALA A 229 6.38 8.34 -19.67
N SER A 230 7.58 8.75 -19.25
CA SER A 230 8.39 9.71 -20.02
C SER A 230 8.92 9.19 -21.35
N VAL A 231 8.99 7.85 -21.53
CA VAL A 231 9.56 7.20 -22.73
C VAL A 231 8.49 6.52 -23.59
N ASN A 232 7.36 6.11 -23.01
CA ASN A 232 6.26 5.45 -23.71
C ASN A 232 4.91 5.92 -23.17
N ASN A 233 4.18 6.74 -23.93
CA ASN A 233 2.87 7.24 -23.51
C ASN A 233 1.77 6.16 -23.41
N ASN A 234 1.97 4.97 -24.00
CA ASN A 234 0.94 3.93 -24.09
C ASN A 234 1.11 2.79 -23.07
N TRP A 235 2.13 2.83 -22.22
CA TRP A 235 2.50 1.71 -21.33
C TRP A 235 1.31 1.21 -20.49
N LEU A 236 0.45 2.12 -20.02
CA LEU A 236 -0.67 1.78 -19.15
C LEU A 236 -1.77 1.03 -19.89
N SER A 237 -2.04 1.42 -21.15
CA SER A 237 -2.99 0.74 -22.01
C SER A 237 -2.49 -0.66 -22.38
N ASP A 238 -1.20 -0.77 -22.72
CA ASP A 238 -0.55 -2.05 -23.03
C ASP A 238 -0.59 -2.99 -21.82
N PHE A 239 -0.32 -2.45 -20.62
CA PHE A 239 -0.39 -3.20 -19.37
C PHE A 239 -1.82 -3.62 -19.04
N GLU A 240 -2.83 -2.78 -19.31
CA GLU A 240 -4.24 -3.13 -19.06
C GLU A 240 -4.70 -4.26 -19.98
N ILE A 241 -4.30 -4.23 -21.25
CA ILE A 241 -4.57 -5.33 -22.19
C ILE A 241 -3.94 -6.62 -21.69
N PHE A 242 -2.70 -6.56 -21.23
CA PHE A 242 -1.97 -7.72 -20.71
C PHE A 242 -2.60 -8.29 -19.44
N VAL A 243 -2.92 -7.45 -18.45
CA VAL A 243 -3.60 -7.88 -17.21
C VAL A 243 -4.98 -8.44 -17.51
N LYS A 244 -5.72 -7.87 -18.46
CA LYS A 244 -6.99 -8.44 -18.91
C LYS A 244 -6.81 -9.86 -19.41
N GLN A 245 -5.82 -10.13 -20.25
CA GLN A 245 -5.58 -11.50 -20.74
C GLN A 245 -5.32 -12.47 -19.59
N LEU A 246 -4.52 -12.08 -18.61
CA LEU A 246 -4.22 -12.90 -17.43
C LEU A 246 -5.45 -13.20 -16.55
N ILE A 247 -6.37 -12.24 -16.42
CA ILE A 247 -7.58 -12.37 -15.59
C ILE A 247 -8.73 -13.05 -16.36
N TYR A 248 -8.92 -12.72 -17.64
CA TYR A 248 -10.03 -13.24 -18.46
C TYR A 248 -9.92 -14.74 -18.75
N ASP A 249 -8.70 -15.28 -18.83
CA ASP A 249 -8.49 -16.73 -18.93
C ASP A 249 -9.04 -17.50 -17.72
N HIS A 250 -9.35 -16.82 -16.61
CA HIS A 250 -9.86 -17.42 -15.38
C HIS A 250 -11.38 -17.28 -15.16
N ASP A 251 -12.05 -16.26 -15.74
CA ASP A 251 -13.40 -15.85 -15.33
C ASP A 251 -14.53 -16.27 -16.31
N GLU A 252 -14.23 -16.57 -17.59
CA GLU A 252 -15.24 -16.98 -18.60
C GLU A 252 -15.09 -18.43 -19.13
N THR A 253 -14.00 -19.14 -18.84
CA THR A 253 -13.73 -20.51 -19.34
C THR A 253 -14.31 -21.64 -18.47
N VAL A 254 -14.86 -21.35 -17.30
CA VAL A 254 -15.36 -22.38 -16.36
C VAL A 254 -16.73 -22.97 -16.74
N PHE A 255 -17.43 -22.43 -17.75
CA PHE A 255 -18.77 -22.92 -18.11
C PHE A 255 -18.93 -23.55 -19.50
N ILE A 256 -17.87 -23.63 -20.31
CA ILE A 256 -17.96 -24.28 -21.62
C ILE A 256 -16.70 -25.11 -21.85
N ASN A 257 -16.83 -26.40 -21.53
CA ASN A 257 -15.96 -27.54 -21.87
C ASN A 257 -15.31 -28.21 -20.65
N ASN A 258 -15.81 -29.42 -20.36
CA ASN A 258 -15.23 -30.41 -19.46
C ASN A 258 -13.91 -30.97 -20.02
N ASP A 259 -12.97 -30.11 -20.41
CA ASP A 259 -11.63 -30.55 -20.79
C ASP A 259 -10.60 -29.78 -19.95
N SER A 260 -10.18 -30.43 -18.87
CA SER A 260 -9.25 -29.94 -17.87
C SER A 260 -7.80 -29.93 -18.38
N THR A 261 -7.51 -29.29 -19.51
CA THR A 261 -6.16 -29.35 -20.09
C THR A 261 -5.73 -28.05 -20.78
N LYS A 262 -4.72 -27.43 -20.16
CA LYS A 262 -3.95 -26.23 -20.53
C LYS A 262 -4.65 -24.89 -20.27
N LYS A 263 -4.41 -24.33 -19.07
CA LYS A 263 -4.35 -22.87 -18.92
C LYS A 263 -3.38 -22.37 -19.99
N GLN A 264 -3.86 -21.50 -20.88
CA GLN A 264 -3.00 -20.87 -21.87
C GLN A 264 -2.00 -20.01 -21.11
N LYS A 265 -0.72 -20.34 -21.21
CA LYS A 265 0.32 -19.55 -20.58
C LYS A 265 0.68 -18.40 -21.51
N ILE A 266 0.83 -17.21 -20.94
CA ILE A 266 1.27 -16.05 -21.70
C ILE A 266 2.79 -16.01 -21.66
N MET A 267 3.42 -16.09 -22.84
CA MET A 267 4.86 -15.90 -22.98
C MET A 267 5.16 -14.40 -22.95
N LEU A 268 5.93 -13.96 -21.95
CA LEU A 268 6.27 -12.56 -21.79
C LEU A 268 7.72 -12.32 -22.18
N THR A 269 7.91 -11.58 -23.28
CA THR A 269 9.23 -11.28 -23.85
C THR A 269 9.54 -9.79 -23.88
N ASP A 270 8.56 -8.90 -23.66
CA ASP A 270 8.79 -7.46 -23.69
C ASP A 270 9.49 -6.98 -22.40
N PRO A 271 10.74 -6.47 -22.48
CA PRO A 271 11.48 -5.99 -21.31
C PRO A 271 10.77 -4.87 -20.55
N LYS A 272 10.00 -4.01 -21.24
CA LYS A 272 9.27 -2.92 -20.57
C LYS A 272 8.15 -3.46 -19.71
N MET A 273 7.42 -4.43 -20.25
CA MET A 273 6.34 -5.10 -19.52
C MET A 273 6.88 -5.92 -18.35
N LEU A 274 8.02 -6.60 -18.52
CA LEU A 274 8.73 -7.26 -17.42
C LEU A 274 9.06 -6.28 -16.29
N LEU A 275 9.61 -5.11 -16.63
CA LEU A 275 9.93 -4.06 -15.66
C LEU A 275 8.68 -3.55 -14.93
N VAL A 276 7.56 -3.34 -15.65
CA VAL A 276 6.28 -2.96 -15.03
C VAL A 276 5.83 -4.04 -14.05
N MET A 277 5.77 -5.30 -14.47
CA MET A 277 5.26 -6.39 -13.64
C MET A 277 6.13 -6.70 -12.43
N ASP A 278 7.43 -6.41 -12.50
CA ASP A 278 8.33 -6.49 -11.35
C ASP A 278 8.08 -5.40 -10.29
N ASN A 279 7.40 -4.33 -10.68
CA ASN A 279 7.19 -3.15 -9.87
C ASN A 279 5.71 -2.84 -9.62
N VAL A 280 4.83 -3.78 -9.95
CA VAL A 280 3.41 -3.77 -9.62
C VAL A 280 3.12 -4.88 -8.63
N TYR A 281 2.31 -4.57 -7.62
CA TYR A 281 1.97 -5.48 -6.53
C TYR A 281 0.45 -5.48 -6.33
N ASP A 282 -0.09 -6.63 -5.96
CA ASP A 282 -1.49 -6.79 -5.58
C ASP A 282 -1.63 -6.78 -4.06
N ILE A 283 -2.36 -5.81 -3.53
CA ILE A 283 -2.58 -5.67 -2.08
C ILE A 283 -3.48 -6.75 -1.49
N THR A 284 -4.15 -7.54 -2.35
CA THR A 284 -4.99 -8.67 -1.96
C THR A 284 -4.28 -10.02 -2.06
N SER A 285 -3.08 -10.05 -2.62
CA SER A 285 -2.27 -11.26 -2.73
C SER A 285 -1.39 -11.49 -1.51
N ASP A 286 -1.07 -12.75 -1.23
CA ASP A 286 -0.16 -13.14 -0.16
C ASP A 286 1.31 -12.95 -0.55
N CYS A 287 2.18 -13.02 0.45
CA CYS A 287 3.62 -13.05 0.24
C CYS A 287 4.21 -14.22 1.02
N SER A 288 4.66 -15.23 0.29
CA SER A 288 5.34 -16.40 0.85
C SER A 288 6.83 -16.16 1.16
N TYR A 289 7.34 -14.95 0.90
CA TYR A 289 8.76 -14.62 0.99
C TYR A 289 9.08 -13.86 2.29
N LYS A 290 9.87 -14.51 3.16
CA LYS A 290 10.33 -13.92 4.42
C LYS A 290 11.04 -12.57 4.23
N TYR A 291 11.90 -12.47 3.20
CA TYR A 291 12.79 -11.34 2.97
C TYR A 291 12.24 -10.27 2.01
N GLU A 292 10.96 -10.33 1.66
CA GLU A 292 10.29 -9.36 0.80
C GLU A 292 8.94 -8.98 1.44
N ILE A 293 8.54 -7.71 1.35
CA ILE A 293 7.27 -7.27 1.90
C ILE A 293 6.07 -7.78 1.08
N ALA A 294 6.24 -7.88 -0.24
CA ALA A 294 5.20 -8.27 -1.18
C ALA A 294 5.78 -9.04 -2.37
N THR A 295 4.95 -9.88 -3.00
CA THR A 295 5.26 -10.61 -4.22
C THR A 295 4.91 -9.75 -5.43
N SER A 296 5.86 -9.53 -6.35
CA SER A 296 5.58 -8.78 -7.58
C SER A 296 4.59 -9.53 -8.47
N LEU A 297 3.85 -8.80 -9.30
CA LEU A 297 2.84 -9.37 -10.19
C LEU A 297 3.45 -10.38 -11.17
N ARG A 298 4.69 -10.14 -11.65
CA ARG A 298 5.44 -11.09 -12.49
C ARG A 298 5.61 -12.42 -11.77
N LYS A 299 6.12 -12.36 -10.54
CA LYS A 299 6.44 -13.51 -9.72
C LYS A 299 5.18 -14.29 -9.36
N TYR A 300 4.13 -13.59 -8.94
CA TYR A 300 2.83 -14.17 -8.66
C TYR A 300 2.29 -14.96 -9.86
N PHE A 301 2.20 -14.36 -11.05
CA PHE A 301 1.66 -15.05 -12.22
C PHE A 301 2.54 -16.17 -12.74
N TYR A 302 3.86 -16.07 -12.57
CA TYR A 302 4.78 -17.16 -12.89
C TYR A 302 4.56 -18.37 -11.97
N GLU A 303 4.48 -18.15 -10.66
CA GLU A 303 4.26 -19.20 -9.66
C GLU A 303 2.90 -19.90 -9.80
N HIS A 304 1.87 -19.16 -10.25
CA HIS A 304 0.54 -19.70 -10.52
C HIS A 304 0.42 -20.32 -11.92
N GLY A 305 1.52 -20.43 -12.67
CA GLY A 305 1.58 -21.07 -13.97
C GLY A 305 0.79 -20.33 -15.06
N GLN A 306 0.57 -19.03 -14.90
CA GLN A 306 -0.11 -18.16 -15.89
C GLN A 306 0.90 -17.47 -16.82
N LEU A 307 2.16 -17.35 -16.40
CA LEU A 307 3.24 -16.71 -17.15
C LEU A 307 4.34 -17.71 -17.53
N GLU A 308 4.86 -17.64 -18.76
CA GLU A 308 6.15 -18.21 -19.13
C GLU A 308 7.15 -17.09 -19.44
N LEU A 309 8.36 -17.24 -18.91
CA LEU A 309 9.47 -16.35 -19.21
C LEU A 309 10.25 -16.98 -20.38
N SER A 310 10.55 -16.21 -21.42
CA SER A 310 11.56 -16.64 -22.37
C SER A 310 12.88 -16.77 -21.61
N TYR A 311 13.44 -17.98 -21.57
CA TYR A 311 14.81 -18.16 -21.13
C TYR A 311 15.71 -17.32 -22.05
N ASP A 312 16.46 -16.39 -21.47
CA ASP A 312 17.68 -15.84 -22.10
C ASP A 312 18.82 -16.83 -21.91
#